data_AF-A0A5Q4G1C0-F1
#
_entry.id   AF-A0A5Q4G1C0-F1
#
_cell.length_a   1.000
_cell.length_b   1.000
_cell.length_c   1.000
_cell.angle_alpha   90.00
_cell.angle_beta   90.00
_cell.angle_gamma   90.00
#
_symmetry.space_group_name_H-M   'P 1'
#
loop_
_entity.id
_entity.type
_entity.pdbx_description
1 polymer ?
#
loop_
_entity_poly.entity_id
_entity_poly.type
_entity_poly.pdbx_seq_one_letter_code
_entity_poly.pdbx_strand_id
1 'polypeptide(L)'
;MEGLLLAAELEPLHARLPTGHLGWRFPDAATLVLPLVPAEAGALWIDLRPPSPRVALVAAAGDARGVAHTPFQSQLKARAVGPLERVEQAALDRRFALHFGAGRGFVPTEPVRLEIELTGRHANAVLCDEAGTIKGVLREIGADVNRHRQLRPGLAYRPPPPYTKLDPRTATEGELVAALTGVSIARAHTVIDGIGRDLAKAWARDAGVDPRVPLDADTLPRALAALAAVVRDPRSALADAAPPGDPA
;
A
#
# COMPACT_ATOMS: atom_id res chain seq x y z
N MET A 1 0.26 -1.55 -7.61
CA MET A 1 0.82 -0.63 -6.58
C MET A 1 2.24 -1.05 -6.23
N GLU A 2 3.16 -0.10 -6.11
CA GLU A 2 4.56 -0.29 -5.65
C GLU A 2 4.74 0.32 -4.27
N GLY A 3 5.77 -0.07 -3.53
CA GLY A 3 5.91 0.31 -2.12
C GLY A 3 6.10 1.80 -1.91
N LEU A 4 6.90 2.44 -2.75
CA LEU A 4 7.13 3.88 -2.67
C LEU A 4 5.89 4.69 -3.08
N LEU A 5 5.12 4.20 -4.07
CA LEU A 5 3.82 4.79 -4.42
C LEU A 5 2.82 4.64 -3.28
N LEU A 6 2.78 3.47 -2.62
CA LEU A 6 1.93 3.27 -1.45
C LEU A 6 2.26 4.28 -0.35
N ALA A 7 3.54 4.51 -0.07
CA ALA A 7 3.97 5.52 0.90
C ALA A 7 3.42 6.91 0.53
N ALA A 8 3.57 7.32 -0.72
CA ALA A 8 3.05 8.59 -1.22
C ALA A 8 1.51 8.69 -1.18
N GLU A 9 0.79 7.58 -1.35
CA GLU A 9 -0.67 7.52 -1.18
C GLU A 9 -1.13 7.68 0.26
N LEU A 10 -0.35 7.15 1.21
CA LEU A 10 -0.69 7.21 2.63
C LEU A 10 -0.20 8.49 3.31
N GLU A 11 0.83 9.16 2.77
CA GLU A 11 1.42 10.36 3.35
C GLU A 11 0.40 11.45 3.73
N PRO A 12 -0.56 11.83 2.86
CA PRO A 12 -1.53 12.87 3.20
C PRO A 12 -2.50 12.48 4.31
N LEU A 13 -2.63 11.18 4.62
CA LEU A 13 -3.45 10.72 5.75
C LEU A 13 -2.77 11.02 7.08
N HIS A 14 -1.45 10.88 7.19
CA HIS A 14 -0.73 11.04 8.47
C HIS A 14 -0.99 12.40 9.12
N ALA A 15 -1.00 13.48 8.32
CA ALA A 15 -1.29 14.83 8.80
C ALA A 15 -2.73 15.05 9.29
N ARG A 16 -3.63 14.08 9.05
CA ARG A 16 -5.06 14.15 9.38
C ARG A 16 -5.45 13.24 10.54
N LEU A 17 -4.54 12.39 11.02
CA LEU A 17 -4.81 11.43 12.09
C LEU A 17 -4.75 12.11 13.47
N PRO A 18 -5.61 11.71 14.42
CA PRO A 18 -6.75 10.82 14.23
C PRO A 18 -7.87 11.49 13.44
N THR A 19 -8.57 10.72 12.58
CA THR A 19 -9.68 11.23 11.77
C THR A 19 -10.93 10.37 11.91
N GLY A 20 -12.10 11.01 11.86
CA GLY A 20 -13.37 10.33 11.73
C GLY A 20 -13.63 9.87 10.29
N HIS A 21 -14.69 9.09 10.09
CA HIS A 21 -15.10 8.63 8.77
C HIS A 21 -16.64 8.50 8.67
N LEU A 22 -17.18 8.55 7.46
CA LEU A 22 -18.63 8.46 7.19
C LEU A 22 -19.12 7.01 7.02
N GLY A 23 -18.42 6.05 7.63
CA GLY A 23 -18.68 4.62 7.49
C GLY A 23 -18.18 4.00 6.18
N TRP A 24 -17.91 2.70 6.22
CA TRP A 24 -17.45 1.93 5.07
C TRP A 24 -18.50 1.81 3.97
N ARG A 25 -18.04 1.89 2.71
CA ARG A 25 -18.84 1.67 1.51
C ARG A 25 -18.20 0.62 0.62
N PHE A 26 -19.02 -0.15 -0.08
CA PHE A 26 -18.59 -1.32 -0.85
C PHE A 26 -19.21 -1.31 -2.27
N PRO A 27 -18.53 -0.73 -3.27
CA PRO A 27 -19.01 -0.75 -4.64
C PRO A 27 -19.18 -2.17 -5.21
N ASP A 28 -18.29 -3.08 -4.81
CA ASP A 28 -18.31 -4.49 -5.19
C ASP A 28 -17.69 -5.35 -4.07
N ALA A 29 -17.52 -6.66 -4.30
CA ALA A 29 -16.99 -7.61 -3.33
C ALA A 29 -15.49 -7.43 -2.97
N ALA A 30 -14.73 -6.67 -3.76
CA ALA A 30 -13.27 -6.52 -3.62
C ALA A 30 -12.81 -5.07 -3.38
N THR A 31 -13.73 -4.11 -3.43
CA THR A 31 -13.45 -2.69 -3.26
C THR A 31 -13.94 -2.21 -1.89
N LEU A 32 -13.05 -1.60 -1.12
CA LEU A 32 -13.34 -0.98 0.17
C LEU A 32 -13.17 0.53 0.04
N VAL A 33 -14.17 1.30 0.43
CA VAL A 33 -14.13 2.77 0.39
C VAL A 33 -14.40 3.32 1.79
N LEU A 34 -13.49 4.17 2.27
CA LEU A 34 -13.60 4.86 3.55
C LEU A 34 -13.62 6.38 3.32
N PRO A 35 -14.82 7.01 3.22
CA PRO A 35 -14.94 8.46 3.19
C PRO A 35 -14.53 9.05 4.54
N LEU A 36 -13.65 10.04 4.52
CA LEU A 36 -13.05 10.65 5.70
C LEU A 36 -13.84 11.87 6.16
N VAL A 37 -13.55 12.34 7.38
CA VAL A 37 -14.12 13.56 7.97
C VAL A 37 -13.01 14.57 8.28
N PRO A 38 -13.14 15.84 7.85
CA PRO A 38 -14.24 16.43 7.07
C PRO A 38 -14.32 15.86 5.64
N ALA A 39 -15.47 16.00 4.96
CA ALA A 39 -15.68 15.40 3.63
C ALA A 39 -14.66 15.86 2.58
N GLU A 40 -14.06 17.03 2.77
CA GLU A 40 -13.02 17.65 1.94
C GLU A 40 -11.67 16.94 2.09
N ALA A 41 -11.52 16.12 3.13
CA ALA A 41 -10.44 15.15 3.23
C ALA A 41 -10.59 14.02 2.18
N GLY A 42 -11.74 13.88 1.55
CA GLY A 42 -11.98 12.92 0.48
C GLY A 42 -12.23 11.50 1.00
N ALA A 43 -11.80 10.50 0.25
CA ALA A 43 -12.03 9.10 0.55
C ALA A 43 -10.83 8.22 0.23
N LEU A 44 -10.53 7.28 1.13
CA LEU A 44 -9.55 6.23 0.88
C LEU A 44 -10.23 5.10 0.09
N TRP A 45 -9.78 4.87 -1.13
CA TRP A 45 -10.23 3.78 -1.99
C TRP A 45 -9.20 2.66 -2.00
N ILE A 46 -9.62 1.45 -1.68
CA ILE A 46 -8.79 0.25 -1.66
C ILE A 46 -9.43 -0.77 -2.59
N ASP A 47 -8.83 -0.97 -3.75
CA ASP A 47 -9.24 -1.99 -4.72
C ASP A 47 -8.31 -3.19 -4.60
N LEU A 48 -8.87 -4.33 -4.18
CA LEU A 48 -8.13 -5.56 -3.92
C LEU A 48 -8.23 -6.56 -5.07
N ARG A 49 -8.74 -6.16 -6.24
CA ARG A 49 -8.86 -7.04 -7.41
C ARG A 49 -7.49 -7.38 -7.98
N PRO A 50 -7.14 -8.68 -8.06
CA PRO A 50 -5.99 -9.13 -8.82
C PRO A 50 -6.11 -8.82 -10.32
N PRO A 51 -4.98 -8.72 -11.05
CA PRO A 51 -3.61 -8.77 -10.56
C PRO A 51 -3.08 -7.40 -10.10
N SER A 52 -3.91 -6.36 -10.12
CA SER A 52 -3.50 -4.96 -9.99
C SER A 52 -4.18 -4.26 -8.80
N PRO A 53 -4.01 -4.77 -7.56
CA PRO A 53 -4.56 -4.10 -6.39
C PRO A 53 -3.91 -2.74 -6.19
N ARG A 54 -4.70 -1.78 -5.71
CA ARG A 54 -4.27 -0.40 -5.51
C ARG A 54 -5.01 0.26 -4.36
N VAL A 55 -4.38 1.29 -3.82
CA VAL A 55 -5.01 2.24 -2.91
C VAL A 55 -4.85 3.63 -3.50
N ALA A 56 -5.80 4.52 -3.25
CA ALA A 56 -5.70 5.92 -3.60
C ALA A 56 -6.52 6.76 -2.62
N LEU A 57 -5.99 7.94 -2.29
CA LEU A 57 -6.79 8.98 -1.64
C LEU A 57 -7.39 9.88 -2.72
N VAL A 58 -8.71 9.85 -2.88
CA VAL A 58 -9.42 10.62 -3.91
C VAL A 58 -10.23 11.74 -3.29
N ALA A 59 -10.44 12.84 -4.05
CA ALA A 59 -11.11 14.04 -3.57
C ALA A 59 -12.56 13.81 -3.12
N ALA A 60 -13.26 12.81 -3.65
CA ALA A 60 -14.62 12.47 -3.23
C ALA A 60 -14.86 10.97 -3.29
N ALA A 61 -15.70 10.46 -2.38
CA ALA A 61 -16.16 9.07 -2.42
C ALA A 61 -17.04 8.74 -3.65
N GLY A 62 -17.43 9.74 -4.45
CA GLY A 62 -18.34 9.58 -5.59
C GLY A 62 -19.65 8.91 -5.20
N ASP A 63 -20.22 8.17 -6.15
CA ASP A 63 -21.43 7.35 -5.98
C ASP A 63 -21.15 5.99 -5.31
N ALA A 64 -20.01 5.81 -4.64
CA ALA A 64 -19.79 4.62 -3.84
C ALA A 64 -20.93 4.49 -2.84
N ARG A 65 -21.82 3.54 -3.11
CA ARG A 65 -22.93 3.08 -2.28
C ARG A 65 -22.68 1.59 -2.10
N GLY A 66 -23.06 1.03 -0.95
CA GLY A 66 -22.79 -0.39 -0.77
C GLY A 66 -23.25 -0.90 0.57
N VAL A 67 -24.26 -1.76 0.51
CA VAL A 67 -24.42 -2.84 1.48
C VAL A 67 -23.21 -3.77 1.32
N ALA A 68 -22.82 -4.46 2.40
CA ALA A 68 -21.75 -5.45 2.32
C ALA A 68 -22.15 -6.59 1.36
N HIS A 69 -21.24 -6.98 0.48
CA HIS A 69 -21.40 -8.09 -0.48
C HIS A 69 -20.79 -9.39 0.04
N THR A 70 -19.88 -9.31 1.02
CA THR A 70 -19.16 -10.46 1.58
C THR A 70 -19.25 -10.49 3.11
N PRO A 71 -19.09 -11.67 3.74
CA PRO A 71 -19.00 -11.76 5.20
C PRO A 71 -17.89 -10.87 5.78
N PHE A 72 -16.75 -10.77 5.09
CA PHE A 72 -15.66 -9.88 5.47
C PHE A 72 -16.11 -8.41 5.53
N GLN A 73 -16.79 -7.91 4.48
CA GLN A 73 -17.27 -6.53 4.45
C GLN A 73 -18.30 -6.26 5.55
N SER A 74 -19.16 -7.24 5.87
CA SER A 74 -20.09 -7.16 7.00
C SER A 74 -19.34 -7.04 8.34
N GLN A 75 -18.31 -7.85 8.56
CA GLN A 75 -17.48 -7.77 9.77
C GLN A 75 -16.71 -6.44 9.85
N LEU A 76 -16.15 -5.97 8.73
CA LEU A 76 -15.44 -4.70 8.66
C LEU A 76 -16.36 -3.53 9.02
N LYS A 77 -17.54 -3.47 8.40
CA LYS A 77 -18.54 -2.43 8.66
C LYS A 77 -19.04 -2.44 10.10
N ALA A 78 -19.13 -3.61 10.73
CA ALA A 78 -19.63 -3.75 12.10
C ALA A 78 -18.58 -3.43 13.18
N ARG A 79 -17.28 -3.55 12.88
CA ARG A 79 -16.22 -3.48 13.88
C ARG A 79 -15.28 -2.28 13.73
N ALA A 80 -14.93 -1.90 12.50
CA ALA A 80 -14.08 -0.75 12.23
C ALA A 80 -14.93 0.52 12.11
N VAL A 81 -15.55 0.92 13.23
CA VAL A 81 -16.49 2.05 13.31
C VAL A 81 -15.96 3.24 14.12
N GLY A 82 -14.92 3.05 14.92
CA GLY A 82 -14.25 4.13 15.63
C GLY A 82 -13.36 4.97 14.71
N PRO A 83 -12.75 6.05 15.23
CA PRO A 83 -11.88 6.90 14.42
C PRO A 83 -10.68 6.10 13.88
N LEU A 84 -10.19 6.49 12.71
CA LEU A 84 -8.91 6.02 12.20
C LEU A 84 -7.81 6.75 12.96
N GLU A 85 -7.06 6.03 13.79
CA GLU A 85 -6.08 6.60 14.72
C GLU A 85 -4.66 6.55 14.17
N ARG A 86 -4.32 5.47 13.45
CA ARG A 86 -2.98 5.28 12.85
C ARG A 86 -3.08 4.62 11.50
N VAL A 87 -2.13 4.97 10.64
CA VAL A 87 -1.86 4.33 9.36
C VAL A 87 -0.38 3.95 9.39
N GLU A 88 -0.06 2.70 9.08
CA GLU A 88 1.31 2.20 9.17
C GLU A 88 1.64 1.36 7.93
N GLN A 89 2.66 1.76 7.18
CA GLN A 89 3.26 0.92 6.15
C GLN A 89 4.45 0.18 6.74
N ALA A 90 4.57 -1.12 6.46
CA ALA A 90 5.73 -1.90 6.87
C ALA A 90 6.90 -1.63 5.92
N ALA A 91 7.90 -0.83 6.35
CA ALA A 91 9.01 -0.37 5.51
C ALA A 91 8.49 0.23 4.18
N LEU A 92 8.97 -0.25 3.03
CA LEU A 92 8.36 0.01 1.72
C LEU A 92 7.73 -1.26 1.12
N ASP A 93 7.19 -2.15 1.95
CA ASP A 93 6.41 -3.28 1.45
C ASP A 93 5.08 -2.77 0.90
N ARG A 94 4.42 -3.56 0.05
CA ARG A 94 3.08 -3.29 -0.48
C ARG A 94 2.01 -3.72 0.51
N ARG A 95 2.23 -3.40 1.79
CA ARG A 95 1.41 -3.78 2.93
C ARG A 95 1.28 -2.62 3.89
N PHE A 96 0.06 -2.36 4.33
CA PHE A 96 -0.21 -1.32 5.32
C PHE A 96 -1.34 -1.73 6.26
N ALA A 97 -1.35 -1.14 7.44
CA ALA A 97 -2.36 -1.33 8.45
C ALA A 97 -3.10 -0.02 8.72
N LEU A 98 -4.42 -0.13 8.87
CA LEU A 98 -5.29 0.93 9.37
C LEU A 98 -5.73 0.55 10.80
N HIS A 99 -5.43 1.40 11.78
CA HIS A 99 -5.77 1.16 13.18
C HIS A 99 -6.99 2.00 13.54
N PHE A 100 -8.07 1.35 13.93
CA PHE A 100 -9.31 1.99 14.33
C PHE A 100 -9.47 1.93 15.84
N GLY A 101 -9.79 3.07 16.44
CA GLY A 101 -10.12 3.17 17.85
C GLY A 101 -11.46 2.52 18.20
N ALA A 102 -11.80 2.55 19.48
CA ALA A 102 -13.08 2.04 19.97
C ALA A 102 -14.27 2.85 19.41
N GLY A 103 -15.32 2.14 19.01
CA GLY A 103 -16.60 2.75 18.64
C GLY A 103 -17.38 3.16 19.88
N ARG A 104 -17.87 4.41 19.92
CA ARG A 104 -18.62 4.98 21.05
C ARG A 104 -20.13 5.09 20.79
N GLY A 105 -20.67 4.27 19.90
CA GLY A 105 -22.10 4.22 19.61
C GLY A 105 -22.92 3.55 20.73
N PHE A 106 -24.21 3.35 20.49
CA PHE A 106 -25.12 2.65 21.41
C PHE A 106 -24.62 1.26 21.82
N VAL A 107 -23.98 0.56 20.88
CA VAL A 107 -23.23 -0.67 21.15
C VAL A 107 -21.75 -0.30 20.97
N PRO A 108 -20.98 -0.24 22.06
CA PRO A 108 -19.54 -0.01 21.96
C PRO A 108 -18.86 -1.12 21.16
N THR A 109 -17.82 -0.76 20.43
CA THR A 109 -16.96 -1.73 19.74
C THR A 109 -15.52 -1.57 20.21
N GLU A 110 -14.83 -2.69 20.39
CA GLU A 110 -13.40 -2.70 20.69
C GLU A 110 -12.58 -2.14 19.51
N PRO A 111 -11.37 -1.61 19.77
CA PRO A 111 -10.42 -1.26 18.74
C PRO A 111 -10.08 -2.44 17.82
N VAL A 112 -9.82 -2.14 16.55
CA VAL A 112 -9.47 -3.15 15.55
C VAL A 112 -8.38 -2.65 14.61
N ARG A 113 -7.64 -3.59 14.03
CA ARG A 113 -6.63 -3.32 13.01
C ARG A 113 -7.03 -3.98 11.70
N LEU A 114 -7.05 -3.21 10.62
CA LEU A 114 -7.27 -3.71 9.26
C LEU A 114 -5.93 -3.77 8.52
N GLU A 115 -5.46 -4.98 8.28
CA GLU A 115 -4.27 -5.28 7.48
C GLU A 115 -4.65 -5.36 6.01
N ILE A 116 -3.91 -4.66 5.16
CA ILE A 116 -4.09 -4.65 3.71
C ILE A 116 -2.81 -5.13 3.03
N GLU A 117 -2.95 -6.13 2.16
CA GLU A 117 -1.88 -6.63 1.32
C GLU A 117 -2.20 -6.31 -0.15
N LEU A 118 -1.35 -5.53 -0.83
CA LEU A 118 -1.50 -5.15 -2.24
C LEU A 118 -0.58 -5.97 -3.16
N THR A 119 -0.30 -7.23 -2.79
CA THR A 119 0.68 -8.07 -3.46
C THR A 119 0.08 -8.86 -4.63
N GLY A 120 -0.24 -8.18 -5.72
CA GLY A 120 -0.64 -8.81 -6.99
C GLY A 120 -1.78 -9.83 -6.83
N ARG A 121 -1.55 -11.08 -7.24
CA ARG A 121 -2.54 -12.17 -7.08
C ARG A 121 -2.88 -12.53 -5.63
N HIS A 122 -2.04 -12.13 -4.69
CA HIS A 122 -2.18 -12.39 -3.24
C HIS A 122 -2.80 -11.21 -2.48
N ALA A 123 -3.37 -10.22 -3.19
CA ALA A 123 -4.07 -9.08 -2.59
C ALA A 123 -5.10 -9.49 -1.52
N ASN A 124 -5.01 -8.98 -0.30
CA ASN A 124 -5.92 -9.42 0.75
C ASN A 124 -6.24 -8.30 1.74
N ALA A 125 -7.28 -8.52 2.52
CA ALA A 125 -7.62 -7.69 3.66
C ALA A 125 -7.93 -8.59 4.85
N VAL A 126 -7.34 -8.29 6.00
CA VAL A 126 -7.47 -9.07 7.23
C VAL A 126 -7.83 -8.13 8.37
N LEU A 127 -9.02 -8.31 8.92
CA LEU A 127 -9.49 -7.57 10.08
C LEU A 127 -9.09 -8.33 11.34
N CYS A 128 -8.35 -7.69 12.22
CA CYS A 128 -7.86 -8.24 13.48
C CYS A 128 -8.42 -7.46 14.68
N ASP A 129 -8.58 -8.12 15.81
CA ASP A 129 -8.71 -7.43 17.10
C ASP A 129 -7.33 -6.98 17.62
N GLU A 130 -7.31 -6.28 18.75
CA GLU A 130 -6.11 -5.77 19.41
C GLU A 130 -5.08 -6.87 19.75
N ALA A 131 -5.56 -8.08 20.08
CA ALA A 131 -4.71 -9.23 20.34
C ALA A 131 -4.08 -9.83 19.06
N GLY A 132 -4.42 -9.29 17.88
CA GLY A 132 -3.97 -9.79 16.59
C GLY A 132 -4.74 -11.02 16.11
N THR A 133 -5.90 -11.33 16.70
CA THR A 133 -6.75 -12.44 16.27
C THR A 133 -7.60 -12.01 15.08
N ILE A 134 -7.59 -12.79 14.01
CA ILE A 134 -8.36 -12.53 12.80
C ILE A 134 -9.85 -12.64 13.12
N LYS A 135 -10.61 -11.57 12.87
CA LYS A 135 -12.08 -11.51 12.97
C LYS A 135 -12.76 -11.67 11.62
N GLY A 136 -12.06 -11.31 10.55
CA GLY A 136 -12.53 -11.46 9.19
C GLY A 136 -11.37 -11.43 8.22
N VAL A 137 -11.48 -12.16 7.11
CA VAL A 137 -10.51 -12.14 6.03
C VAL A 137 -11.25 -12.12 4.70
N LEU A 138 -10.79 -11.30 3.74
CA LEU A 138 -11.41 -11.22 2.42
C LEU A 138 -11.21 -12.51 1.64
N ARG A 139 -10.01 -13.10 1.69
CA ARG A 139 -9.68 -14.39 1.07
C ARG A 139 -8.95 -15.30 2.06
N GLU A 140 -9.58 -16.40 2.44
CA GLU A 140 -8.94 -17.38 3.32
C GLU A 140 -7.71 -18.01 2.66
N ILE A 141 -6.68 -18.30 3.46
CA ILE A 141 -5.50 -19.04 3.05
C ILE A 141 -5.35 -20.25 3.97
N GLY A 142 -5.54 -21.44 3.42
CA GLY A 142 -5.34 -22.71 4.10
C GLY A 142 -3.87 -23.15 4.13
N ALA A 143 -3.57 -24.14 4.97
CA ALA A 143 -2.23 -24.72 5.12
C ALA A 143 -1.72 -25.42 3.84
N ASP A 144 -2.65 -25.89 3.01
CA ASP A 144 -2.40 -26.49 1.69
C ASP A 144 -1.86 -25.48 0.68
N VAL A 145 -2.34 -24.23 0.77
CA VAL A 145 -1.93 -23.13 -0.12
C VAL A 145 -0.66 -22.45 0.39
N ASN A 146 -0.51 -22.27 1.71
CA ASN A 146 0.63 -21.57 2.29
C ASN A 146 1.04 -22.22 3.62
N ARG A 147 2.23 -22.80 3.62
CA ARG A 147 2.80 -23.47 4.81
C ARG A 147 3.33 -22.49 5.86
N HIS A 148 3.65 -21.26 5.46
CA HIS A 148 4.21 -20.25 6.35
C HIS A 148 3.14 -19.55 7.17
N ARG A 149 1.99 -19.25 6.56
CA ARG A 149 0.85 -18.61 7.25
C ARG A 149 -0.49 -19.13 6.79
N GLN A 150 -1.42 -19.20 7.72
CA GLN A 150 -2.84 -19.41 7.45
C GLN A 150 -3.60 -18.14 7.78
N LEU A 151 -4.58 -17.78 6.95
CA LEU A 151 -5.43 -16.61 7.18
C LEU A 151 -6.88 -17.08 7.26
N ARG A 152 -7.40 -17.22 8.48
CA ARG A 152 -8.77 -17.66 8.76
C ARG A 152 -9.25 -17.02 10.08
N PRO A 153 -10.55 -16.73 10.23
CA PRO A 153 -11.07 -16.20 11.49
C PRO A 153 -10.73 -17.11 12.69
N GLY A 154 -10.39 -16.49 13.83
CA GLY A 154 -9.99 -17.17 15.06
C GLY A 154 -8.50 -17.48 15.18
N LEU A 155 -7.73 -17.40 14.08
CA LEU A 155 -6.27 -17.57 14.14
C LEU A 155 -5.57 -16.23 14.40
N ALA A 156 -4.36 -16.28 14.97
CA ALA A 156 -3.49 -15.12 15.05
C ALA A 156 -3.00 -14.73 13.64
N TYR A 157 -3.11 -13.45 13.28
CA TYR A 157 -2.56 -12.95 12.04
C TYR A 157 -1.03 -13.03 12.06
N ARG A 158 -0.47 -13.59 10.99
CA ARG A 158 0.96 -13.62 10.74
C ARG A 158 1.27 -12.89 9.44
N PRO A 159 2.09 -11.83 9.47
CA PRO A 159 2.50 -11.17 8.25
C PRO A 159 3.32 -12.13 7.36
N PRO A 160 3.46 -11.86 6.05
CA PRO A 160 4.51 -12.46 5.24
C PRO A 160 5.89 -12.35 5.91
N PRO A 161 6.82 -13.25 5.55
CA PRO A 161 8.17 -13.21 6.09
C PRO A 161 8.79 -11.82 5.95
N PRO A 162 9.51 -11.33 6.97
CA PRO A 162 10.24 -10.08 6.85
C PRO A 162 11.31 -10.21 5.76
N TYR A 163 11.66 -9.08 5.15
CA TYR A 163 12.78 -8.97 4.23
C TYR A 163 13.65 -7.78 4.64
N THR A 164 14.88 -7.74 4.14
CA THR A 164 15.82 -6.66 4.39
C THR A 164 16.29 -6.13 3.05
N LYS A 165 15.93 -4.88 2.74
CA LYS A 165 16.37 -4.12 1.57
C LYS A 165 16.65 -2.69 1.99
N LEU A 166 17.47 -1.99 1.22
CA LEU A 166 17.84 -0.61 1.48
C LEU A 166 16.65 0.31 1.18
N ASP A 167 16.23 1.10 2.16
CA ASP A 167 15.20 2.12 1.97
C ASP A 167 15.83 3.36 1.31
N PRO A 168 15.48 3.68 0.05
CA PRO A 168 16.10 4.79 -0.68
C PRO A 168 15.70 6.17 -0.16
N ARG A 169 14.73 6.28 0.76
CA ARG A 169 14.32 7.56 1.38
C ARG A 169 15.29 8.03 2.45
N THR A 170 15.95 7.08 3.12
CA THR A 170 16.82 7.35 4.28
C THR A 170 18.26 6.92 4.07
N ALA A 171 18.54 6.13 3.03
CA ALA A 171 19.89 5.71 2.68
C ALA A 171 20.78 6.91 2.35
N THR A 172 22.02 6.86 2.83
CA THR A 172 23.07 7.79 2.43
C THR A 172 23.51 7.53 0.99
N GLU A 173 24.11 8.54 0.36
CA GLU A 173 24.65 8.40 -1.00
C GLU A 173 25.68 7.25 -1.08
N GLY A 174 26.55 7.12 -0.07
CA GLY A 174 27.54 6.03 0.00
C GLY A 174 26.92 4.64 0.05
N GLU A 175 25.84 4.46 0.81
CA GLU A 175 25.09 3.19 0.85
C GLU A 175 24.43 2.88 -0.48
N LEU A 176 23.85 3.89 -1.14
CA LEU A 176 23.24 3.74 -2.46
C LEU A 176 24.29 3.38 -3.52
N VAL A 177 25.45 4.05 -3.52
CA VAL A 177 26.59 3.73 -4.40
C VAL A 177 27.03 2.27 -4.21
N ALA A 178 27.23 1.86 -2.96
CA ALA A 178 27.67 0.51 -2.64
C ALA A 178 26.63 -0.56 -3.06
N ALA A 179 25.33 -0.28 -2.89
CA ALA A 179 24.26 -1.21 -3.25
C ALA A 179 24.01 -1.30 -4.76
N LEU A 180 24.24 -0.22 -5.52
CA LEU A 180 23.85 -0.12 -6.92
C LEU A 180 25.00 -0.33 -7.91
N THR A 181 26.25 -0.22 -7.48
CA THR A 181 27.42 -0.47 -8.35
C THR A 181 27.39 -1.92 -8.86
N GLY A 182 27.46 -2.09 -10.19
CA GLY A 182 27.36 -3.40 -10.84
C GLY A 182 25.93 -3.98 -10.89
N VAL A 183 24.92 -3.23 -10.45
CA VAL A 183 23.50 -3.63 -10.51
C VAL A 183 22.79 -2.84 -11.59
N SER A 184 22.07 -3.52 -12.48
CA SER A 184 21.21 -2.88 -13.49
C SER A 184 19.91 -2.38 -12.84
N ILE A 185 19.34 -1.26 -13.29
CA ILE A 185 18.07 -0.72 -12.75
C ILE A 185 16.93 -1.75 -12.77
N ALA A 186 16.84 -2.61 -13.79
CA ALA A 186 15.84 -3.69 -13.87
C ALA A 186 15.93 -4.70 -12.70
N ARG A 187 17.11 -4.82 -12.08
CA ARG A 187 17.38 -5.69 -10.92
C ARG A 187 17.49 -4.92 -9.61
N ALA A 188 17.38 -3.59 -9.61
CA ALA A 188 17.54 -2.79 -8.41
C ALA A 188 16.54 -3.13 -7.31
N HIS A 189 15.34 -3.63 -7.66
CA HIS A 189 14.34 -4.13 -6.69
C HIS A 189 14.85 -5.27 -5.78
N THR A 190 15.99 -5.89 -6.11
CA THR A 190 16.63 -6.91 -5.28
C THR A 190 17.43 -6.32 -4.11
N VAL A 191 17.87 -5.06 -4.22
CA VAL A 191 18.71 -4.37 -3.23
C VAL A 191 18.05 -3.10 -2.68
N ILE A 192 17.28 -2.39 -3.49
CA ILE A 192 16.49 -1.21 -3.12
C ILE A 192 15.03 -1.60 -2.87
N ASP A 193 14.47 -1.09 -1.80
CA ASP A 193 13.08 -1.32 -1.43
C ASP A 193 12.10 -0.37 -2.16
N GLY A 194 10.82 -0.76 -2.20
CA GLY A 194 9.73 0.09 -2.68
C GLY A 194 9.65 0.36 -4.18
N ILE A 195 10.70 0.04 -4.94
CA ILE A 195 10.78 0.21 -6.39
C ILE A 195 10.41 -1.10 -7.08
N GLY A 196 9.27 -1.08 -7.77
CA GLY A 196 8.82 -2.14 -8.65
C GLY A 196 9.17 -1.85 -10.11
N ARG A 197 8.37 -2.42 -11.01
CA ARG A 197 8.67 -2.41 -12.44
C ARG A 197 8.50 -1.03 -13.06
N ASP A 198 7.43 -0.33 -12.70
CA ASP A 198 7.03 0.88 -13.38
C ASP A 198 7.87 2.06 -12.89
N LEU A 199 8.18 2.14 -11.59
CA LEU A 199 9.15 3.12 -11.09
C LEU A 199 10.57 2.84 -11.60
N ALA A 200 10.98 1.58 -11.75
CA ALA A 200 12.29 1.26 -12.33
C ALA A 200 12.41 1.71 -13.80
N LYS A 201 11.31 1.63 -14.58
CA LYS A 201 11.28 2.14 -15.95
C LYS A 201 11.38 3.66 -16.00
N ALA A 202 10.60 4.35 -15.17
CA ALA A 202 10.66 5.81 -15.05
C ALA A 202 12.07 6.26 -14.64
N TRP A 203 12.63 5.62 -13.61
CA TRP A 203 13.99 5.85 -13.15
C TRP A 203 15.03 5.71 -14.28
N ALA A 204 15.01 4.61 -15.04
CA ALA A 204 15.97 4.37 -16.11
C ALA A 204 15.85 5.40 -17.26
N ARG A 205 14.61 5.76 -17.61
CA ARG A 205 14.33 6.82 -18.59
C ARG A 205 14.96 8.14 -18.14
N ASP A 206 14.69 8.56 -16.91
CA ASP A 206 15.14 9.86 -16.38
C ASP A 206 16.65 9.89 -16.16
N ALA A 207 17.26 8.75 -15.86
CA ALA A 207 18.72 8.60 -15.79
C ALA A 207 19.38 8.64 -17.18
N GLY A 208 18.64 8.36 -18.26
CA GLY A 208 19.21 8.14 -19.59
C GLY A 208 20.13 6.92 -19.63
N VAL A 209 19.70 5.81 -19.02
CA VAL A 209 20.47 4.55 -18.91
C VAL A 209 19.61 3.38 -19.39
N ASP A 210 20.19 2.41 -20.10
CA ASP A 210 19.49 1.16 -20.40
C ASP A 210 19.26 0.39 -19.09
N PRO A 211 18.01 0.10 -18.69
CA PRO A 211 17.72 -0.55 -17.42
C PRO A 211 18.33 -1.94 -17.27
N ARG A 212 18.82 -2.57 -18.35
CA ARG A 212 19.45 -3.90 -18.34
C ARG A 212 20.97 -3.85 -18.19
N VAL A 213 21.59 -2.70 -18.40
CA VAL A 213 23.04 -2.53 -18.28
C VAL A 213 23.38 -2.26 -16.81
N PRO A 214 24.35 -2.99 -16.21
CA PRO A 214 24.84 -2.69 -14.87
C PRO A 214 25.35 -1.25 -14.74
N LEU A 215 25.02 -0.59 -13.62
CA LEU A 215 25.53 0.75 -13.33
C LEU A 215 27.02 0.71 -13.01
N ASP A 216 27.77 1.63 -13.60
CA ASP A 216 29.22 1.83 -13.46
C ASP A 216 29.52 3.27 -13.00
N ALA A 217 30.80 3.61 -12.86
CA ALA A 217 31.22 4.92 -12.36
C ALA A 217 30.68 6.10 -13.20
N ASP A 218 30.43 5.90 -14.50
CA ASP A 218 29.97 6.95 -15.42
C ASP A 218 28.44 7.14 -15.38
N THR A 219 27.71 6.04 -15.18
CA THR A 219 26.23 6.04 -15.17
C THR A 219 25.65 6.28 -13.78
N LEU A 220 26.37 5.90 -12.72
CA LEU A 220 25.89 5.94 -11.34
C LEU A 220 25.47 7.35 -10.88
N PRO A 221 26.22 8.45 -11.13
CA PRO A 221 25.80 9.78 -10.68
C PRO A 221 24.43 10.20 -11.26
N ARG A 222 24.20 9.94 -12.56
CA ARG A 222 22.91 10.23 -13.21
C ARG A 222 21.80 9.33 -12.69
N ALA A 223 22.10 8.05 -12.45
CA ALA A 223 21.14 7.11 -11.87
C ALA A 223 20.74 7.52 -10.45
N LEU A 224 21.67 7.95 -9.60
CA LEU A 224 21.36 8.40 -8.24
C LEU A 224 20.55 9.69 -8.23
N ALA A 225 20.86 10.66 -9.09
CA ALA A 225 20.07 11.88 -9.23
C ALA A 225 18.62 11.58 -9.66
N ALA A 226 18.44 10.69 -10.65
CA ALA A 226 17.12 10.26 -11.09
C ALA A 226 16.37 9.46 -10.02
N LEU A 227 17.07 8.58 -9.29
CA LEU A 227 16.50 7.85 -8.15
C LEU A 227 15.99 8.82 -7.08
N ALA A 228 16.76 9.84 -6.73
CA ALA A 228 16.36 10.84 -5.75
C ALA A 228 15.11 11.62 -6.20
N ALA A 229 14.94 11.88 -7.50
CA ALA A 229 13.71 12.47 -8.04
C ALA A 229 12.51 11.53 -7.90
N VAL A 230 12.67 10.25 -8.26
CA VAL A 230 11.64 9.21 -8.09
C VAL A 230 11.24 9.04 -6.63
N VAL A 231 12.20 9.07 -5.71
CA VAL A 231 11.97 8.97 -4.26
C VAL A 231 11.18 10.17 -3.74
N ARG A 232 11.49 11.37 -4.23
CA ARG A 232 10.82 12.61 -3.82
C ARG A 232 9.37 12.69 -4.30
N ASP A 233 9.12 12.28 -5.55
CA ASP A 233 7.77 12.31 -6.14
C ASP A 233 7.55 11.10 -7.07
N PRO A 234 7.19 9.94 -6.51
CA PRO A 234 6.99 8.72 -7.30
C PRO A 234 5.76 8.81 -8.21
N ARG A 235 4.79 9.69 -7.91
CA ARG A 235 3.58 9.87 -8.73
C ARG A 235 3.92 10.58 -10.03
N SER A 236 4.64 11.70 -9.94
CA SER A 236 5.05 12.48 -11.11
C SER A 236 5.97 11.67 -12.02
N ALA A 237 6.89 10.88 -11.44
CA ALA A 237 7.77 10.01 -12.21
C ALA A 237 7.01 9.04 -13.14
N LEU A 238 5.83 8.55 -12.71
CA LEU A 238 4.97 7.71 -13.53
C LEU A 238 4.08 8.48 -14.51
N ALA A 239 3.62 9.68 -14.17
CA ALA A 239 2.81 10.50 -15.06
C ALA A 239 3.56 10.83 -16.37
N ASP A 240 4.85 11.15 -16.26
CA ASP A 240 5.73 11.42 -17.40
C ASP A 240 6.01 10.16 -18.25
N ALA A 241 5.60 8.97 -17.79
CA ALA A 241 5.79 7.69 -18.49
C ALA A 241 4.57 7.28 -19.33
N ALA A 242 3.42 7.90 -19.12
CA ALA A 242 2.29 7.71 -20.00
C ALA A 242 2.55 8.48 -21.31
N PRO A 243 2.38 7.88 -22.50
CA PRO A 243 2.20 8.69 -23.70
C PRO A 243 1.02 9.64 -23.46
N PRO A 244 1.01 10.86 -24.01
CA PRO A 244 -0.12 11.77 -23.87
C PRO A 244 -1.38 11.06 -24.39
N GLY A 245 -2.21 10.59 -23.46
CA GLY A 245 -3.44 9.87 -23.71
C GLY A 245 -4.60 10.82 -23.47
N ASP A 246 -5.38 11.05 -24.53
CA ASP A 246 -6.59 11.85 -24.54
C ASP A 246 -7.53 11.47 -23.38
N PRO A 247 -8.15 12.46 -22.71
CA PRO A 247 -9.19 12.18 -21.73
C PRO A 247 -10.45 11.68 -22.45
N ALA A 248 -10.96 10.52 -22.01
CA ALA A 248 -12.32 10.07 -22.27
C ALA A 248 -13.06 9.89 -20.94
#